data_AF-A0A820IYW0-F1
#
_entry.id   AF-A0A820IYW0-F1
#
_cell.length_a   1.000
_cell.length_b   1.000
_cell.length_c   1.000
_cell.angle_alpha   90.00
_cell.angle_beta   90.00
_cell.angle_gamma   90.00
#
_symmetry.space_group_name_H-M   'P 1'
#
loop_
_entity.id
_entity.type
_entity.pdbx_description
1 polymer ?
#
loop_
_entity_poly.entity_id
_entity_poly.type
_entity_poly.pdbx_seq_one_letter_code
_entity_poly.pdbx_strand_id
1 'polypeptide(L)'
;MVDHLIGLLSHVNLGNSEVFVIGHDWGARTASRFVLYHPERTIGAVLLSVAYTPPSQFNLDVVLNQSLLVNNYTSIGYWEFFKADDAARIIEDKLDSFIDLVFANDSMLARTDFAPVGKVRAWLSSGRRTDRASYMTQEDYQTVYDHLNKRMQPKLNWFNVIIGNGDWEYEKTLNATVHRPVLFIEG
;
A
#
# COMPACT_ATOMS: atom_id res chain seq x y z
N MET A 1 12.06 -0.27 8.16
CA MET A 1 11.11 0.86 8.27
C MET A 1 10.75 1.18 9.71
N VAL A 2 10.42 0.19 10.54
CA VAL A 2 10.08 0.41 11.96
C VAL A 2 11.19 1.14 12.73
N ASP A 3 12.46 0.75 12.55
CA ASP A 3 13.60 1.43 13.20
C ASP A 3 13.73 2.90 12.79
N HIS A 4 13.36 3.26 11.56
CA HIS A 4 13.34 4.66 11.13
C HIS A 4 12.29 5.47 11.89
N LEU A 5 11.17 4.86 12.28
CA LEU A 5 10.16 5.52 13.12
C LEU A 5 10.70 5.75 14.53
N ILE A 6 11.43 4.80 15.11
CA ILE A 6 12.10 4.99 16.41
C ILE A 6 13.15 6.11 16.33
N GLY A 7 13.94 6.13 15.25
CA GLY A 7 14.89 7.21 14.98
C GLY A 7 14.20 8.57 14.85
N LEU A 8 13.07 8.62 14.14
CA LEU A 8 12.27 9.83 13.99
C LEU A 8 11.74 10.33 15.34
N LEU A 9 11.14 9.44 16.15
CA LEU A 9 10.66 9.79 17.49
C LEU A 9 11.79 10.39 18.34
N SER A 10 12.98 9.80 18.27
CA SER A 10 14.15 10.33 18.97
C SER A 10 14.54 11.72 18.44
N HIS A 11 14.52 11.92 17.13
CA HIS A 11 14.87 13.19 16.49
C HIS A 11 13.90 14.33 16.85
N VAL A 12 12.61 14.03 17.03
CA VAL A 12 11.59 15.02 17.42
C VAL A 12 11.37 15.13 18.94
N ASN A 13 12.33 14.67 19.74
CA ASN A 13 12.31 14.70 21.21
C ASN A 13 11.18 13.88 21.87
N LEU A 14 10.72 12.82 21.20
CA LEU A 14 9.74 11.84 21.70
C LEU A 14 10.37 10.45 21.90
N GLY A 15 11.70 10.38 22.05
CA GLY A 15 12.47 9.13 22.13
C GLY A 15 12.08 8.18 23.26
N ASN A 16 11.47 8.69 24.33
CA ASN A 16 10.97 7.92 25.48
C ASN A 16 9.44 7.89 25.59
N SER A 17 8.72 8.48 24.64
CA SER A 17 7.26 8.57 24.68
C SER A 17 6.61 7.33 24.06
N GLU A 18 5.46 6.95 24.59
CA GLU A 18 4.51 6.08 23.88
C GLU A 18 3.70 6.92 22.88
N VAL A 19 3.31 6.34 21.75
CA VAL A 19 2.57 7.04 20.70
C VAL A 19 1.35 6.25 20.22
N PHE A 20 0.37 6.97 19.67
CA PHE A 20 -0.61 6.38 18.76
C PHE A 20 0.02 6.26 17.38
N VAL A 21 -0.11 5.09 16.76
CA VAL A 21 0.43 4.84 15.42
C VAL A 21 -0.72 4.68 14.43
N ILE A 22 -0.79 5.59 13.46
CA ILE A 22 -1.84 5.61 12.46
C ILE A 22 -1.22 5.27 11.11
N GLY A 23 -1.76 4.26 10.43
CA GLY A 23 -1.26 3.80 9.15
C GLY A 23 -2.38 3.58 8.14
N HIS A 24 -2.15 4.02 6.90
CA HIS A 24 -3.04 3.82 5.76
C HIS A 24 -2.32 3.01 4.67
N ASP A 25 -3.00 2.03 4.07
CA ASP A 25 -2.45 1.18 3.00
C ASP A 25 -1.11 0.52 3.42
N TRP A 26 0.01 0.72 2.70
CA TRP A 26 1.34 0.26 3.11
C TRP A 26 1.79 0.79 4.48
N GLY A 27 1.30 1.97 4.86
CA GLY A 27 1.49 2.53 6.19
C GLY A 27 0.83 1.70 7.28
N ALA A 28 -0.29 1.03 7.01
CA ALA A 28 -0.97 0.16 7.99
C ALA A 28 -0.13 -1.09 8.30
N ARG A 29 0.58 -1.65 7.29
CA ARG A 29 1.57 -2.71 7.53
C ARG A 29 2.70 -2.22 8.42
N THR A 30 3.25 -1.05 8.14
CA THR A 30 4.33 -0.46 8.94
C THR A 30 3.87 -0.18 10.38
N ALA A 31 2.66 0.37 10.56
CA ALA A 31 2.05 0.61 11.87
C ALA A 31 1.86 -0.69 12.65
N SER A 32 1.32 -1.71 11.98
CA SER A 32 1.15 -3.06 12.55
C SER A 32 2.49 -3.64 13.04
N ARG A 33 3.55 -3.52 12.24
CA ARG A 33 4.89 -3.97 12.66
C ARG A 33 5.47 -3.14 13.78
N PHE A 34 5.25 -1.82 13.81
CA PHE A 34 5.66 -1.00 14.94
C PHE A 34 5.02 -1.50 16.26
N VAL A 35 3.74 -1.85 16.24
CA VAL A 35 3.06 -2.40 17.43
C VAL A 35 3.66 -3.72 17.89
N LEU A 36 4.10 -4.58 16.97
CA LEU A 36 4.70 -5.88 17.29
C LEU A 36 6.14 -5.75 17.81
N TYR A 37 6.97 -4.91 17.19
CA TYR A 37 8.38 -4.74 17.56
C TYR A 37 8.55 -3.86 18.79
N HIS A 38 7.68 -2.85 18.95
CA HIS A 38 7.77 -1.86 20.03
C HIS A 38 6.43 -1.70 20.76
N PRO A 39 5.86 -2.78 21.35
CA PRO A 39 4.64 -2.68 22.12
C PRO A 39 4.79 -1.75 23.32
N GLU A 40 5.99 -1.62 23.89
CA GLU A 40 6.35 -0.68 24.96
C GLU A 40 6.34 0.78 24.53
N ARG A 41 6.33 1.06 23.22
CA ARG A 41 6.27 2.40 22.63
C ARG A 41 4.90 2.74 22.05
N THR A 42 3.92 1.86 22.23
CA THR A 42 2.63 1.94 21.54
C THR A 42 1.48 2.05 22.54
N ILE A 43 0.76 3.17 22.49
CA ILE A 43 -0.50 3.36 23.22
C ILE A 43 -1.62 2.57 22.53
N GLY A 44 -1.69 2.65 21.21
CA GLY A 44 -2.64 1.95 20.36
C GLY A 44 -2.41 2.26 18.87
N ALA A 45 -3.10 1.55 17.99
CA ALA A 45 -2.99 1.76 16.55
C ALA A 45 -4.34 2.01 15.86
N VAL A 46 -4.29 2.80 14.79
CA VAL A 46 -5.40 2.96 13.85
C VAL A 46 -4.93 2.49 12.48
N LEU A 47 -5.61 1.51 11.91
CA LEU A 47 -5.30 0.91 10.62
C LEU A 47 -6.41 1.29 9.63
N LEU A 48 -6.02 1.96 8.55
CA LEU A 48 -6.93 2.45 7.51
C LEU A 48 -6.70 1.67 6.22
N SER A 49 -7.78 1.25 5.56
CA SER A 49 -7.81 0.45 4.32
C SER A 49 -7.26 -0.98 4.43
N VAL A 50 -6.12 -1.19 5.10
CA VAL A 50 -5.51 -2.52 5.25
C VAL A 50 -5.55 -2.95 6.71
N ALA A 51 -6.23 -4.07 6.98
CA ALA A 51 -6.34 -4.65 8.31
C ALA A 51 -5.01 -5.25 8.80
N TYR A 52 -4.95 -5.54 10.11
CA TYR A 52 -3.82 -6.27 10.68
C TYR A 52 -3.67 -7.64 10.03
N THR A 53 -2.48 -7.91 9.50
CA THR A 53 -2.07 -9.23 9.01
C THR A 53 -0.87 -9.74 9.81
N PRO A 54 -1.00 -10.91 10.48
CA PRO A 54 0.12 -11.54 11.15
C PRO A 54 1.34 -11.74 10.24
N PRO A 55 2.57 -11.71 10.79
CA PRO A 55 3.75 -12.20 10.10
C PRO A 55 3.50 -13.56 9.43
N SER A 56 3.67 -13.60 8.12
CA SER A 56 3.46 -14.80 7.30
C SER A 56 4.19 -14.64 5.98
N GLN A 57 4.48 -15.76 5.33
CA GLN A 57 4.94 -15.74 3.95
C GLN A 57 3.78 -15.42 3.01
N PHE A 58 4.05 -14.61 2.00
CA PHE A 58 3.12 -14.21 0.97
C PHE A 58 3.37 -14.98 -0.33
N ASN A 59 2.28 -15.42 -0.96
CA ASN A 59 2.30 -16.04 -2.27
C ASN A 59 1.25 -15.36 -3.15
N LEU A 60 1.70 -14.60 -4.15
CA LEU A 60 0.83 -13.82 -5.02
C LEU A 60 -0.13 -14.71 -5.81
N ASP A 61 0.35 -15.82 -6.40
CA ASP A 61 -0.46 -16.71 -7.23
C ASP A 61 -1.62 -17.33 -6.43
N VAL A 62 -1.39 -17.70 -5.17
CA VAL A 62 -2.44 -18.21 -4.29
C VAL A 62 -3.52 -17.17 -4.06
N VAL A 63 -3.14 -15.92 -3.75
CA VAL A 63 -4.10 -14.83 -3.51
C VAL A 63 -4.86 -14.46 -4.79
N LEU A 64 -4.19 -14.43 -5.94
CA LEU A 64 -4.83 -14.18 -7.24
C LEU A 64 -5.84 -15.29 -7.60
N ASN A 65 -5.47 -16.56 -7.45
CA ASN A 65 -6.37 -17.68 -7.73
C ASN A 65 -7.58 -17.68 -6.78
N GLN A 66 -7.37 -17.45 -5.49
CA GLN A 66 -8.46 -17.39 -4.51
C GLN A 66 -9.41 -16.23 -4.81
N SER A 67 -8.88 -15.02 -5.06
CA SER A 67 -9.73 -13.87 -5.36
C SER A 67 -10.50 -14.04 -6.68
N LEU A 68 -9.90 -14.64 -7.70
CA LEU A 68 -10.60 -14.94 -8.95
C LEU A 68 -11.80 -15.88 -8.71
N LEU A 69 -11.63 -16.93 -7.90
CA LEU A 69 -12.70 -17.88 -7.59
C LEU A 69 -13.84 -17.24 -6.79
N VAL A 70 -13.53 -16.38 -5.82
CA VAL A 70 -14.52 -15.78 -4.91
C VAL A 70 -15.19 -14.55 -5.51
N ASN A 71 -14.41 -13.70 -6.19
CA ASN A 71 -14.87 -12.38 -6.63
C ASN A 71 -15.17 -12.34 -8.14
N ASN A 72 -14.82 -13.37 -8.91
CA ASN A 72 -14.82 -13.38 -10.38
C ASN A 72 -13.86 -12.35 -11.02
N TYR A 73 -12.91 -11.82 -10.24
CA TYR A 73 -11.77 -11.02 -10.68
C TYR A 73 -10.63 -11.10 -9.65
N THR A 74 -9.41 -10.80 -10.07
CA THR A 74 -8.24 -10.78 -9.19
C THR A 74 -8.19 -9.47 -8.39
N SER A 75 -8.26 -9.54 -7.06
CA SER A 75 -8.40 -8.34 -6.20
C SER A 75 -7.12 -7.50 -6.11
N ILE A 76 -5.96 -8.12 -6.29
CA ILE A 76 -4.64 -7.47 -6.28
C ILE A 76 -3.81 -7.80 -7.53
N GLY A 77 -4.49 -8.10 -8.64
CA GLY A 77 -3.85 -8.45 -9.91
C GLY A 77 -2.90 -7.38 -10.47
N TYR A 78 -3.12 -6.11 -10.13
CA TYR A 78 -2.20 -5.03 -10.45
C TYR A 78 -0.78 -5.20 -9.87
N TRP A 79 -0.59 -6.02 -8.83
CA TRP A 79 0.74 -6.35 -8.29
C TRP A 79 1.64 -7.03 -9.33
N GLU A 80 1.06 -7.80 -10.25
CA GLU A 80 1.78 -8.38 -11.40
C GLU A 80 2.36 -7.31 -12.33
N PHE A 81 1.63 -6.21 -12.51
CA PHE A 81 2.14 -5.08 -13.27
C PHE A 81 3.22 -4.35 -12.46
N PHE A 82 2.98 -4.06 -11.18
CA PHE A 82 3.89 -3.25 -10.36
C PHE A 82 5.24 -3.91 -10.09
N LYS A 83 5.32 -5.25 -10.13
CA LYS A 83 6.61 -5.97 -10.03
C LYS A 83 7.43 -5.97 -11.33
N ALA A 84 6.86 -5.54 -12.47
CA ALA A 84 7.55 -5.57 -13.75
C ALA A 84 8.59 -4.46 -13.86
N ASP A 85 9.74 -4.76 -14.48
CA ASP A 85 10.89 -3.84 -14.59
C ASP A 85 10.57 -2.53 -15.33
N ASP A 86 9.59 -2.54 -16.23
CA ASP A 86 9.18 -1.39 -17.03
C ASP A 86 7.99 -0.62 -16.43
N ALA A 87 7.43 -1.08 -15.31
CA ALA A 87 6.20 -0.53 -14.73
C ALA A 87 6.39 0.91 -14.26
N ALA A 88 7.49 1.19 -13.57
CA ALA A 88 7.81 2.53 -13.08
C ALA A 88 7.85 3.55 -14.22
N ARG A 89 8.58 3.22 -15.30
CA ARG A 89 8.68 4.06 -16.50
C ARG A 89 7.31 4.26 -17.15
N ILE A 90 6.52 3.20 -17.32
CA ILE A 90 5.19 3.31 -17.93
C ILE A 90 4.26 4.21 -17.11
N ILE A 91 4.29 4.10 -15.78
CA ILE A 91 3.49 4.96 -14.91
C ILE A 91 3.96 6.42 -15.02
N GLU A 92 5.26 6.68 -14.98
CA GLU A 92 5.81 8.04 -15.12
C GLU A 92 5.46 8.64 -16.50
N ASP A 93 5.59 7.87 -17.59
CA ASP A 93 5.25 8.27 -18.96
C ASP A 93 3.74 8.55 -19.15
N LYS A 94 2.88 7.96 -18.31
CA LYS A 94 1.41 8.02 -18.40
C LYS A 94 0.78 8.51 -17.11
N LEU A 95 1.47 9.41 -16.40
CA LEU A 95 1.13 9.72 -15.01
C LEU A 95 -0.29 10.26 -14.84
N ASP A 96 -0.72 11.19 -15.68
CA ASP A 96 -2.07 11.73 -15.56
C ASP A 96 -3.15 10.63 -15.73
N SER A 97 -2.93 9.67 -16.64
CA SER A 97 -3.83 8.52 -16.85
C SER A 97 -3.82 7.58 -15.64
N PHE A 98 -2.66 7.42 -14.99
CA PHE A 98 -2.54 6.64 -13.77
C PHE A 98 -3.25 7.30 -12.59
N ILE A 99 -3.04 8.60 -12.36
CA ILE A 99 -3.69 9.34 -11.27
C ILE A 99 -5.21 9.32 -11.44
N ASP A 100 -5.71 9.53 -12.67
CA ASP A 100 -7.15 9.48 -12.93
C ASP A 100 -7.76 8.11 -12.63
N LEU A 101 -7.04 7.02 -12.86
CA LEU A 101 -7.51 5.68 -12.53
C LEU A 101 -7.48 5.42 -11.02
N VAL A 102 -6.41 5.83 -10.33
CA VAL A 102 -6.24 5.62 -8.88
C VAL A 102 -7.27 6.44 -8.09
N PHE A 103 -7.56 7.66 -8.53
CA PHE A 103 -8.51 8.57 -7.91
C PHE A 103 -9.79 8.70 -8.75
N ALA A 104 -10.23 7.63 -9.40
CA ALA A 104 -11.42 7.66 -10.23
C ALA A 104 -12.67 8.03 -9.43
N ASN A 105 -13.54 8.86 -10.01
CA ASN A 105 -14.86 9.15 -9.44
C ASN A 105 -15.79 7.93 -9.51
N ASP A 106 -15.67 7.12 -10.56
CA ASP A 106 -16.36 5.84 -10.67
C ASP A 106 -15.61 4.74 -9.91
N SER A 107 -16.13 4.37 -8.74
CA SER A 107 -15.55 3.33 -7.90
C SER A 107 -15.57 1.94 -8.52
N MET A 108 -16.39 1.70 -9.57
CA MET A 108 -16.37 0.43 -10.29
C MET A 108 -15.05 0.19 -11.03
N LEU A 109 -14.35 1.26 -11.43
CA LEU A 109 -13.06 1.15 -12.10
C LEU A 109 -12.00 0.47 -11.24
N ALA A 110 -12.13 0.54 -9.91
CA ALA A 110 -11.28 -0.21 -9.00
C ALA A 110 -11.36 -1.73 -9.27
N ARG A 111 -12.57 -2.25 -9.57
CA ARG A 111 -12.82 -3.68 -9.82
C ARG A 111 -12.63 -4.08 -11.27
N THR A 112 -12.86 -3.18 -12.22
CA THR A 112 -12.84 -3.52 -13.66
C THR A 112 -11.52 -3.21 -14.35
N ASP A 113 -10.82 -2.15 -13.93
CA ASP A 113 -9.68 -1.57 -14.65
C ASP A 113 -8.42 -1.39 -13.80
N PHE A 114 -8.55 -1.32 -12.47
CA PHE A 114 -7.39 -1.28 -11.56
C PHE A 114 -7.02 -2.67 -11.05
N ALA A 115 -7.87 -3.31 -10.24
CA ALA A 115 -7.55 -4.54 -9.53
C ALA A 115 -7.09 -5.70 -10.44
N PRO A 116 -7.77 -6.02 -11.56
CA PRO A 116 -7.50 -7.27 -12.24
C PRO A 116 -6.15 -7.30 -12.98
N VAL A 117 -5.56 -8.49 -13.07
CA VAL A 117 -4.28 -8.73 -13.75
C VAL A 117 -4.30 -8.13 -15.16
N GLY A 118 -3.26 -7.34 -15.47
CA GLY A 118 -3.05 -6.73 -16.78
C GLY A 118 -3.89 -5.49 -17.09
N LYS A 119 -4.91 -5.16 -16.28
CA LYS A 119 -5.83 -4.06 -16.58
C LYS A 119 -5.20 -2.67 -16.45
N VAL A 120 -4.41 -2.42 -15.39
CA VAL A 120 -3.67 -1.15 -15.25
C VAL A 120 -2.76 -0.92 -16.46
N ARG A 121 -1.99 -1.93 -16.87
CA ARG A 121 -1.11 -1.81 -18.05
C ARG A 121 -1.91 -1.50 -19.32
N ALA A 122 -3.05 -2.17 -19.53
CA ALA A 122 -3.91 -1.91 -20.68
C ALA A 122 -4.52 -0.50 -20.66
N TRP A 123 -4.94 -0.03 -19.49
CA TRP A 123 -5.44 1.33 -19.29
C TRP A 123 -4.39 2.39 -19.68
N LEU A 124 -3.18 2.27 -19.13
CA LEU A 124 -2.09 3.20 -19.40
C LEU A 124 -1.62 3.15 -20.86
N SER A 125 -1.55 1.96 -21.44
CA SER A 125 -1.11 1.77 -22.84
C SER A 125 -2.11 2.35 -23.84
N SER A 126 -3.41 2.33 -23.51
CA SER A 126 -4.45 2.93 -24.34
C SER A 126 -4.61 4.44 -24.12
N GLY A 127 -3.94 5.01 -23.11
CA GLY A 127 -4.04 6.43 -22.77
C GLY A 127 -5.43 6.85 -22.27
N ARG A 128 -6.21 5.90 -21.73
CA ARG A 128 -7.54 6.18 -21.17
C ARG A 128 -7.46 7.16 -20.01
N ARG A 129 -8.50 7.96 -19.86
CA ARG A 129 -8.68 8.97 -18.80
C ARG A 129 -10.09 8.84 -18.25
N THR A 130 -10.30 9.32 -17.04
CA THR A 130 -11.61 9.38 -16.39
C THR A 130 -11.68 10.60 -15.48
N ASP A 131 -12.88 10.97 -15.06
CA ASP A 131 -13.05 12.05 -14.10
C ASP A 131 -12.53 11.61 -12.73
N ARG A 132 -11.77 12.50 -12.09
CA ARG A 132 -11.26 12.28 -10.73
C ARG A 132 -12.36 12.48 -9.70
N ALA A 133 -12.22 11.80 -8.58
CA ALA A 133 -13.14 11.87 -7.46
C ALA A 133 -13.32 13.32 -6.99
N SER A 134 -14.56 13.68 -6.64
CA SER A 134 -14.94 15.05 -6.31
C SER A 134 -14.22 15.64 -5.08
N TYR A 135 -13.65 14.79 -4.22
CA TYR A 135 -12.85 15.21 -3.08
C TYR A 135 -11.41 15.62 -3.44
N MET A 136 -10.93 15.28 -4.64
CA MET A 136 -9.57 15.61 -5.06
C MET A 136 -9.53 17.00 -5.67
N THR A 137 -9.04 17.97 -4.90
CA THR A 137 -8.88 19.34 -5.39
C THR A 137 -7.73 19.44 -6.40
N GLN A 138 -7.62 20.59 -7.07
CA GLN A 138 -6.49 20.84 -7.97
C GLN A 138 -5.14 20.89 -7.22
N GLU A 139 -5.14 21.32 -5.95
CA GLU A 139 -3.96 21.33 -5.09
C GLU A 139 -3.54 19.91 -4.71
N ASP A 140 -4.51 19.05 -4.34
CA ASP A 140 -4.24 17.63 -4.07
C ASP A 140 -3.67 16.94 -5.30
N TYR A 141 -4.24 17.23 -6.48
CA TYR A 141 -3.72 16.73 -7.74
C TYR A 141 -2.28 17.11 -7.98
N GLN A 142 -1.93 18.39 -7.80
CA GLN A 142 -0.56 18.84 -8.01
C GLN A 142 0.41 18.18 -7.03
N THR A 143 0.01 18.03 -5.76
CA THR A 143 0.80 17.34 -4.73
C THR A 143 1.07 15.88 -5.09
N VAL A 144 0.03 15.16 -5.52
CA VAL A 144 0.14 13.76 -5.97
C VAL A 144 1.00 13.67 -7.22
N TYR A 145 0.80 14.55 -8.20
CA TYR A 145 1.57 14.60 -9.43
C TYR A 145 3.06 14.82 -9.13
N ASP A 146 3.41 15.82 -8.33
CA ASP A 146 4.79 16.14 -7.96
C ASP A 146 5.46 15.02 -7.18
N HIS A 147 4.68 14.32 -6.35
CA HIS A 147 5.17 13.13 -5.67
C HIS A 147 5.43 11.98 -6.64
N LEU A 148 4.53 11.73 -7.60
CA LEU A 148 4.54 10.54 -8.45
C LEU A 148 5.33 10.69 -9.77
N ASN A 149 5.59 11.90 -10.26
CA ASN A 149 6.24 12.17 -11.56
C ASN A 149 7.70 11.73 -11.68
N LYS A 150 8.29 11.27 -10.60
CA LYS A 150 9.65 10.76 -10.56
C LYS A 150 9.80 9.72 -9.46
N ARG A 151 10.84 8.91 -9.59
CA ARG A 151 11.23 7.90 -8.59
C ARG A 151 10.06 6.98 -8.26
N MET A 152 9.34 6.51 -9.27
CA MET A 152 8.27 5.53 -9.10
C MET A 152 8.82 4.17 -8.66
N GLN A 153 9.98 3.76 -9.15
CA GLN A 153 10.55 2.44 -8.84
C GLN A 153 10.72 2.17 -7.33
N PRO A 154 11.32 3.06 -6.51
CA PRO A 154 11.35 2.87 -5.06
C PRO A 154 9.98 2.70 -4.39
N LYS A 155 8.92 3.30 -4.94
CA LYS A 155 7.55 3.16 -4.42
C LYS A 155 7.00 1.77 -4.76
N LEU A 156 7.26 1.28 -5.97
CA LEU A 156 6.89 -0.07 -6.39
C LEU A 156 7.67 -1.17 -5.67
N ASN A 157 8.86 -0.86 -5.13
CA ASN A 157 9.66 -1.84 -4.39
C ASN A 157 8.97 -2.39 -3.12
N TRP A 158 7.97 -1.70 -2.57
CA TRP A 158 7.14 -2.26 -1.49
C TRP A 158 6.45 -3.56 -1.91
N PHE A 159 5.93 -3.62 -3.15
CA PHE A 159 5.33 -4.82 -3.72
C PHE A 159 6.38 -5.92 -3.90
N ASN A 160 7.56 -5.57 -4.41
CA ASN A 160 8.67 -6.52 -4.61
C ASN A 160 9.13 -7.16 -3.30
N VAL A 161 9.24 -6.39 -2.22
CA VAL A 161 9.63 -6.94 -0.90
C VAL A 161 8.60 -7.95 -0.40
N ILE A 162 7.30 -7.68 -0.57
CA ILE A 162 6.27 -8.62 -0.10
C ILE A 162 6.21 -9.88 -0.96
N ILE A 163 6.23 -9.72 -2.28
CA ILE A 163 6.24 -10.85 -3.22
C ILE A 163 7.49 -11.72 -2.98
N GLY A 164 8.64 -11.09 -2.77
CA GLY A 164 9.91 -11.77 -2.49
C GLY A 164 10.07 -12.26 -1.04
N ASN A 165 9.08 -12.05 -0.16
CA ASN A 165 9.16 -12.39 1.26
C ASN A 165 10.38 -11.79 1.99
N GLY A 166 10.80 -10.58 1.59
CA GLY A 166 12.04 -9.95 2.06
C GLY A 166 12.10 -9.67 3.57
N ASP A 167 10.95 -9.49 4.21
CA ASP A 167 10.86 -9.25 5.66
C ASP A 167 10.80 -10.55 6.49
N TRP A 168 10.58 -11.71 5.86
CA TRP A 168 10.22 -12.94 6.59
C TRP A 168 11.28 -13.37 7.61
N GLU A 169 12.57 -13.26 7.28
CA GLU A 169 13.65 -13.65 8.18
C GLU A 169 13.67 -12.84 9.48
N TYR A 170 13.19 -11.60 9.46
CA TYR A 170 13.09 -10.73 10.63
C TYR A 170 11.76 -10.93 11.38
N GLU A 171 10.68 -11.22 10.65
CA GLU A 171 9.34 -11.29 11.23
C GLU A 171 8.96 -12.67 11.76
N LYS A 172 9.60 -13.76 11.29
CA LYS A 172 9.19 -15.15 11.59
C LYS A 172 9.21 -15.55 13.07
N THR A 173 9.96 -14.83 13.89
CA THR A 173 10.07 -15.09 15.34
C THR A 173 9.22 -14.13 16.18
N LEU A 174 8.51 -13.19 15.56
CA LEU A 174 7.65 -12.26 16.30
C LEU A 174 6.45 -12.99 16.89
N ASN A 175 6.05 -12.54 18.08
CA ASN A 175 4.72 -12.87 18.59
C ASN A 175 3.68 -12.22 17.67
N ALA A 176 2.90 -13.03 16.97
CA ALA A 176 1.87 -12.59 16.04
C ALA A 176 0.63 -11.98 16.73
N THR A 177 0.54 -12.00 18.05
CA THR A 177 -0.57 -11.41 18.79
C THR A 177 -0.31 -9.94 19.11
N VAL A 178 -1.23 -9.07 18.66
CA VAL A 178 -1.25 -7.67 19.07
C VAL A 178 -1.98 -7.55 20.40
N HIS A 179 -1.29 -7.09 21.44
CA HIS A 179 -1.85 -6.88 22.78
C HIS A 179 -2.33 -5.44 23.03
N ARG A 180 -1.97 -4.50 22.14
CA ARG A 180 -2.38 -3.10 22.23
C ARG A 180 -3.75 -2.87 21.55
N PRO A 181 -4.52 -1.86 21.97
CA PRO A 181 -5.76 -1.50 21.29
C PRO A 181 -5.53 -1.19 19.81
N VAL A 182 -6.39 -1.73 18.94
CA VAL A 182 -6.38 -1.47 17.50
C VAL A 182 -7.78 -1.09 17.04
N LEU A 183 -7.88 0.02 16.29
CA LEU A 183 -9.07 0.41 15.54
C LEU A 183 -8.82 0.17 14.05
N PHE A 184 -9.67 -0.58 13.38
CA PHE A 184 -9.64 -0.77 11.93
C PHE A 184 -10.79 0.01 11.28
N ILE A 185 -10.50 0.74 10.20
CA ILE A 185 -11.47 1.49 9.41
C ILE A 185 -11.23 1.19 7.93
N GLU A 186 -12.28 0.73 7.24
CA GLU A 186 -12.32 0.48 5.80
C GLU A 186 -13.48 1.27 5.18
N GLY A 187 -13.28 1.76 3.96
CA GLY A 187 -14.23 2.60 3.22
C GLY A 187 -14.78 1.92 1.98
#